data_AF-A0A384J690-F1
#
_entry.id   AF-A0A384J690-F1
#
_cell.length_a   1.000
_cell.length_b   1.000
_cell.length_c   1.000
_cell.angle_alpha   90.00
_cell.angle_beta   90.00
_cell.angle_gamma   90.00
#
_symmetry.space_group_name_H-M   'P 1'
#
loop_
_entity.id
_entity.type
_entity.pdbx_description
1 polymer ?
#
loop_
_entity_poly.entity_id
_entity_poly.type
_entity_poly.pdbx_seq_one_letter_code
_entity_poly.pdbx_strand_id
1 'polypeptide(L)'
;MAVHIESSMQFSKLLGSSTIVVSDFYADWCGPCKAIAPTYESLATKHSKPNRVTFTKVNVDNQQSIAQRYGVRAMPTFLIFRSGAVIETIQGADVRKLTTAIENAVKLAGAPKPSFSSPGQTLGGSAPTRSTITRQFSFDRLLHDIIAFFGLYLYSLFSFDAYTAAENSPFNIHKVPAAPAAKTPGGRTGASTQVGKKLGTIADIAGKD
;
A
#
# COMPACT_ATOMS: atom_id res chain seq x y z
N MET A 1 -37.24 16.60 0.43
CA MET A 1 -37.48 15.74 1.61
C MET A 1 -36.47 14.60 1.64
N ALA A 2 -35.98 14.23 2.83
CA ALA A 2 -35.05 13.14 3.04
C ALA A 2 -35.77 11.85 3.46
N VAL A 3 -35.31 10.70 2.98
CA VAL A 3 -35.91 9.39 3.25
C VAL A 3 -35.27 8.75 4.48
N HIS A 4 -36.08 8.28 5.42
CA HIS A 4 -35.59 7.52 6.57
C HIS A 4 -35.31 6.07 6.18
N ILE A 5 -34.16 5.57 6.61
CA ILE A 5 -33.71 4.20 6.33
C ILE A 5 -34.05 3.29 7.49
N GLU A 6 -34.91 2.31 7.23
CA GLU A 6 -35.38 1.33 8.22
C GLU A 6 -34.74 -0.05 8.03
N SER A 7 -34.13 -0.30 6.87
CA SER A 7 -33.44 -1.58 6.60
C SER A 7 -32.23 -1.44 5.68
N SER A 8 -31.30 -2.38 5.82
CA SER A 8 -30.12 -2.49 4.96
C SER A 8 -30.48 -2.71 3.49
N MET A 9 -31.53 -3.50 3.22
CA MET A 9 -32.02 -3.76 1.86
C MET A 9 -32.57 -2.50 1.19
N GLN A 10 -33.34 -1.70 1.92
CA GLN A 10 -33.84 -0.41 1.44
C GLN A 10 -32.69 0.51 1.09
N PHE A 11 -31.66 0.57 1.94
CA PHE A 11 -30.47 1.38 1.70
C PHE A 11 -29.74 0.95 0.43
N SER A 12 -29.44 -0.35 0.27
CA SER A 12 -28.78 -0.86 -0.94
C SER A 12 -29.59 -0.62 -2.21
N LYS A 13 -30.91 -0.72 -2.13
CA LYS A 13 -31.81 -0.45 -3.27
C LYS A 13 -31.72 1.01 -3.70
N LEU A 14 -31.71 1.95 -2.75
CA LEU A 14 -31.57 3.38 -3.03
C LEU A 14 -30.21 3.75 -3.63
N LEU A 15 -29.14 3.11 -3.16
CA LEU A 15 -27.80 3.27 -3.72
C LEU A 15 -27.71 2.79 -5.18
N GLY A 16 -28.50 1.79 -5.57
CA GLY A 16 -28.58 1.29 -6.94
C GLY A 16 -29.53 2.08 -7.85
N SER A 17 -30.60 2.65 -7.30
CA SER A 17 -31.61 3.38 -8.09
C SER A 17 -31.22 4.81 -8.43
N SER A 18 -30.46 5.47 -7.55
CA SER A 18 -30.16 6.90 -7.68
C SER A 18 -28.71 7.14 -8.07
N THR A 19 -28.49 8.18 -8.90
CA THR A 19 -27.12 8.52 -9.35
C THR A 19 -26.26 9.03 -8.22
N ILE A 20 -26.80 9.94 -7.40
CA ILE A 20 -26.21 10.47 -6.18
C ILE A 20 -27.12 10.16 -5.01
N VAL A 21 -26.53 9.65 -3.93
CA VAL A 21 -27.21 9.50 -2.64
C VAL A 21 -26.39 10.24 -1.59
N VAL A 22 -27.03 11.14 -0.86
CA VAL A 22 -26.43 11.82 0.28
C VAL A 22 -27.06 11.22 1.54
N SER A 23 -26.24 10.68 2.43
CA SER A 23 -26.72 9.99 3.62
C SER A 23 -26.20 10.67 4.88
N ASP A 24 -27.12 11.12 5.73
CA ASP A 24 -26.86 11.66 7.06
C ASP A 24 -26.91 10.53 8.09
N PHE A 25 -25.78 10.22 8.71
CA PHE A 25 -25.68 9.29 9.82
C PHE A 25 -25.77 10.06 11.13
N TYR A 26 -26.89 9.87 11.83
CA TYR A 26 -27.25 10.62 13.04
C TYR A 26 -27.70 9.69 14.17
N ALA A 27 -27.86 10.26 15.36
CA ALA A 27 -28.49 9.62 16.51
C ALA A 27 -29.42 10.61 17.22
N ASP A 28 -30.45 10.13 17.92
CA ASP A 28 -31.46 10.99 18.56
C ASP A 28 -30.92 11.76 19.77
N TRP A 29 -29.87 11.24 20.39
CA TRP A 29 -29.15 11.85 21.51
C TRP A 29 -28.04 12.82 21.05
N CYS A 30 -27.76 12.90 19.75
CA CYS A 30 -26.69 13.74 19.21
C CYS A 30 -27.12 15.21 19.10
N GLY A 31 -26.59 16.07 19.98
CA GLY A 31 -26.83 17.52 19.97
C GLY A 31 -26.45 18.21 18.64
N PRO A 32 -25.20 18.05 18.13
CA PRO A 32 -24.78 18.65 16.87
C PRO A 32 -25.62 18.21 15.66
N CYS A 33 -26.15 16.98 15.68
CA CYS A 33 -27.02 16.46 14.62
C CYS A 33 -28.33 17.26 14.54
N LYS A 34 -28.92 17.61 15.68
CA LYS A 34 -30.14 18.43 15.74
C LYS A 34 -29.90 19.84 15.19
N ALA A 35 -28.72 20.41 15.43
CA ALA A 35 -28.36 21.74 14.95
C ALA A 35 -28.25 21.81 13.41
N ILE A 36 -27.71 20.77 12.75
CA ILE A 36 -27.52 20.74 11.29
C ILE A 36 -28.72 20.18 10.52
N ALA A 37 -29.60 19.42 11.18
CA ALA A 37 -30.80 18.82 10.59
C ALA A 37 -31.65 19.79 9.72
N PRO A 38 -32.01 21.02 10.16
CA PRO A 38 -32.82 21.92 9.33
C PRO A 38 -32.09 22.36 8.06
N THR A 39 -30.76 22.53 8.13
CA THR A 39 -29.95 22.86 6.95
C THR A 39 -29.89 21.68 5.98
N TYR A 40 -29.70 20.47 6.48
CA TYR A 40 -29.73 19.25 5.67
C TYR A 40 -31.08 19.07 4.98
N GLU A 41 -32.19 19.31 5.67
CA GLU A 41 -33.55 19.20 5.12
C GLU A 41 -33.86 20.27 4.07
N SER A 42 -33.36 21.50 4.28
CA SER A 42 -33.43 22.57 3.28
C SER A 42 -32.66 22.19 2.01
N LEU A 43 -31.43 21.68 2.14
CA LEU A 43 -30.63 21.21 1.01
C LEU A 43 -31.30 20.03 0.30
N ALA A 44 -31.87 19.09 1.05
CA ALA A 44 -32.64 17.98 0.51
C ALA A 44 -33.87 18.47 -0.27
N THR A 45 -34.54 19.52 0.18
CA THR A 45 -35.70 20.09 -0.52
C THR A 45 -35.29 20.82 -1.80
N LYS A 46 -34.16 21.53 -1.77
CA LYS A 46 -33.63 22.27 -2.92
C LYS A 46 -33.05 21.37 -4.02
N HIS A 47 -32.38 20.28 -3.65
CA HIS A 47 -31.58 19.48 -4.57
C HIS A 47 -32.13 18.07 -4.85
N SER A 48 -33.11 17.58 -4.08
CA SER A 48 -33.68 16.25 -4.33
C SER A 48 -34.34 16.19 -5.70
N LYS A 49 -33.92 15.19 -6.48
CA LYS A 49 -34.46 14.90 -7.81
C LYS A 49 -34.64 13.38 -7.94
N PRO A 50 -35.85 12.89 -8.26
CA PRO A 50 -36.09 11.46 -8.43
C PRO A 50 -35.06 10.82 -9.36
N ASN A 51 -34.53 9.65 -8.96
CA ASN A 51 -33.52 8.87 -9.69
C ASN A 51 -32.17 9.58 -9.96
N ARG A 52 -31.99 10.85 -9.56
CA ARG A 52 -30.73 11.59 -9.74
C ARG A 52 -30.05 11.91 -8.43
N VAL A 53 -30.75 12.55 -7.50
CA VAL A 53 -30.19 12.98 -6.21
C VAL A 53 -31.19 12.62 -5.12
N THR A 54 -30.80 11.70 -4.24
CA THR A 54 -31.62 11.24 -3.13
C THR A 54 -30.93 11.58 -1.82
N PHE A 55 -31.69 12.11 -0.87
CA PHE A 55 -31.21 12.38 0.48
C PHE A 55 -31.79 11.34 1.43
N THR A 56 -30.97 10.80 2.31
CA THR A 56 -31.37 9.78 3.28
C THR A 56 -30.91 10.15 4.68
N LYS A 57 -31.62 9.68 5.70
CA LYS A 57 -31.24 9.78 7.11
C LYS A 57 -31.15 8.35 7.67
N VAL A 58 -30.02 8.03 8.29
CA VAL A 58 -29.72 6.73 8.87
C VAL A 58 -29.48 6.94 10.35
N ASN A 59 -30.39 6.41 11.19
CA ASN A 59 -30.18 6.38 12.62
C ASN A 59 -29.19 5.25 12.94
N VAL A 60 -28.02 5.60 13.49
CA VAL A 60 -26.95 4.64 13.77
C VAL A 60 -27.31 3.65 14.87
N ASP A 61 -28.20 4.02 15.80
CA ASP A 61 -28.64 3.14 16.89
C ASP A 61 -29.54 2.01 16.34
N ASN A 62 -30.39 2.34 15.36
CA ASN A 62 -31.29 1.38 14.69
C ASN A 62 -30.58 0.59 13.59
N GLN A 63 -29.61 1.19 12.89
CA GLN A 63 -28.96 0.63 11.70
C GLN A 63 -27.45 0.47 11.90
N GLN A 64 -27.05 -0.18 13.01
CA GLN A 64 -25.65 -0.35 13.39
C GLN A 64 -24.81 -1.05 12.32
N SER A 65 -25.37 -2.05 11.64
CA SER A 65 -24.69 -2.79 10.58
C SER A 65 -24.32 -1.90 9.38
N ILE A 66 -25.18 -0.94 9.03
CA ILE A 66 -24.92 0.03 7.96
C ILE A 66 -23.81 0.98 8.43
N ALA A 67 -23.92 1.52 9.64
CA ALA A 67 -22.93 2.43 10.21
C ALA A 67 -21.52 1.79 10.27
N GLN A 68 -21.44 0.53 10.73
CA GLN A 68 -20.19 -0.25 10.78
C GLN A 68 -19.61 -0.49 9.38
N ARG A 69 -20.45 -0.90 8.42
CA ARG A 69 -20.02 -1.17 7.03
C ARG A 69 -19.35 0.03 6.38
N TYR A 70 -19.82 1.24 6.68
CA TYR A 70 -19.25 2.47 6.13
C TYR A 70 -18.30 3.20 7.09
N GLY A 71 -17.92 2.57 8.21
CA GLY A 71 -16.92 3.09 9.13
C GLY A 71 -17.32 4.40 9.83
N VAL A 72 -18.61 4.57 10.14
CA VAL A 72 -19.09 5.75 10.88
C VAL A 72 -18.63 5.68 12.33
N ARG A 73 -17.78 6.63 12.73
CA ARG A 73 -17.16 6.69 14.08
C ARG A 73 -17.59 7.91 14.91
N ALA A 74 -18.18 8.91 14.27
CA ALA A 74 -18.62 10.15 14.89
C ALA A 74 -19.93 10.60 14.25
N MET A 75 -20.74 11.34 14.99
CA MET A 75 -22.01 11.88 14.50
C MET A 75 -22.05 13.41 14.63
N PRO A 76 -22.62 14.13 13.65
CA PRO A 76 -23.12 13.59 12.38
C PRO A 76 -21.96 13.20 11.44
N THR A 77 -22.17 12.19 10.60
CA THR A 77 -21.30 11.91 9.45
C THR A 77 -22.16 11.88 8.19
N PHE A 78 -21.77 12.64 7.18
CA PHE A 78 -22.42 12.64 5.88
C PHE A 78 -21.57 11.86 4.88
N LEU A 79 -22.18 10.87 4.24
CA LEU A 79 -21.57 10.13 3.14
C LEU A 79 -22.26 10.49 1.84
N ILE A 80 -21.48 10.85 0.84
CA ILE A 80 -21.97 11.10 -0.51
C ILE A 80 -21.58 9.93 -1.38
N PHE A 81 -22.58 9.29 -1.96
CA PHE A 81 -22.44 8.18 -2.87
C PHE A 81 -22.67 8.64 -4.30
N ARG A 82 -21.89 8.09 -5.24
CA ARG A 82 -22.13 8.18 -6.67
C ARG A 82 -22.16 6.77 -7.23
N SER A 83 -23.32 6.36 -7.76
CA SER A 83 -23.53 5.01 -8.32
C SER A 83 -23.08 3.89 -7.36
N GLY A 84 -23.44 4.02 -6.08
CA GLY A 84 -23.11 3.05 -5.02
C GLY A 84 -21.71 3.15 -4.41
N ALA A 85 -20.80 3.95 -4.98
CA ALA A 85 -19.47 4.17 -4.42
C ALA A 85 -19.41 5.46 -3.59
N VAL A 86 -18.72 5.46 -2.44
CA VAL A 86 -18.50 6.67 -1.65
C VAL A 86 -17.51 7.57 -2.38
N ILE A 87 -17.90 8.81 -2.66
CA ILE A 87 -17.04 9.83 -3.27
C ILE A 87 -16.51 10.84 -2.26
N GLU A 88 -17.28 11.10 -1.19
CA GLU A 88 -16.92 12.08 -0.18
C GLU A 88 -17.48 11.68 1.19
N THR A 89 -16.72 11.98 2.23
CA THR A 89 -17.08 11.74 3.63
C THR A 89 -16.84 13.01 4.43
N ILE A 90 -17.86 13.47 5.12
CA ILE A 90 -17.83 14.71 5.91
C ILE A 90 -18.21 14.34 7.33
N GLN A 91 -17.31 14.58 8.27
CA GLN A 91 -17.54 14.32 9.68
C GLN A 91 -17.80 15.64 10.40
N GLY A 92 -18.75 15.63 11.33
CA GLY A 92 -19.14 16.78 12.12
C GLY A 92 -20.18 17.68 11.46
N ALA A 93 -20.71 18.61 12.26
CA ALA A 93 -21.75 19.55 11.85
C ALA A 93 -21.18 20.78 11.10
N ASP A 94 -20.42 20.54 10.03
CA ASP A 94 -19.89 21.61 9.17
C ASP A 94 -20.84 21.91 8.00
N VAL A 95 -21.60 22.99 8.14
CA VAL A 95 -22.58 23.45 7.15
C VAL A 95 -21.94 23.85 5.82
N ARG A 96 -20.79 24.52 5.86
CA ARG A 96 -20.16 25.06 4.65
C ARG A 96 -19.61 23.92 3.80
N LYS A 97 -18.87 23.01 4.44
CA LYS A 97 -18.32 21.83 3.78
C LYS A 97 -19.43 20.95 3.20
N LEU A 98 -20.50 20.73 3.96
CA LEU A 98 -21.66 19.95 3.51
C LEU A 98 -22.32 20.58 2.26
N THR A 99 -22.56 21.89 2.28
CA THR A 99 -23.20 22.59 1.16
C THR A 99 -22.34 22.52 -0.11
N THR A 100 -21.05 22.80 0.00
CA THR A 100 -20.12 22.75 -1.14
C THR A 100 -20.02 21.34 -1.72
N ALA A 101 -19.92 20.33 -0.86
CA ALA A 101 -19.85 18.93 -1.29
C ALA A 101 -21.13 18.48 -2.02
N ILE A 102 -22.31 18.85 -1.51
CA ILE A 102 -23.58 18.55 -2.16
C ILE A 102 -23.68 19.26 -3.51
N GLU A 103 -23.31 20.53 -3.60
CA GLU A 103 -23.33 21.27 -4.87
C GLU A 103 -22.41 20.63 -5.91
N ASN A 104 -21.21 20.20 -5.49
CA ASN A 104 -20.28 19.48 -6.36
C ASN A 104 -20.86 18.12 -6.80
N ALA A 105 -21.44 17.36 -5.87
CA ALA A 105 -22.07 16.08 -6.17
C ALA A 105 -23.27 16.23 -7.14
N VAL A 106 -24.09 17.28 -6.97
CA VAL A 106 -25.21 17.59 -7.86
C VAL A 106 -24.73 17.94 -9.26
N LYS A 107 -23.62 18.68 -9.40
CA LYS A 107 -22.98 18.92 -10.71
C LYS A 107 -22.52 17.62 -11.35
N LEU A 108 -21.90 16.72 -10.57
CA LEU A 108 -21.48 15.40 -11.03
C LEU A 108 -22.64 14.47 -11.40
N ALA A 109 -23.82 14.67 -10.80
CA ALA A 109 -25.04 13.94 -11.17
C ALA A 109 -25.47 14.25 -12.61
N GLY A 110 -25.19 15.47 -13.09
CA GLY A 110 -25.49 15.94 -14.45
C GLY A 110 -24.57 15.37 -15.53
N ALA A 111 -23.33 15.06 -15.17
CA ALA A 111 -22.35 14.50 -16.10
C ALA A 111 -22.65 13.03 -16.43
N PRO A 112 -22.59 12.62 -17.71
CA PRO A 112 -22.77 11.23 -18.09
C PRO A 112 -21.73 10.34 -17.39
N LYS A 113 -22.15 9.14 -16.98
CA LYS A 113 -21.30 8.16 -16.30
C LYS A 113 -20.10 7.82 -17.21
N PRO A 114 -18.86 7.71 -16.68
CA PRO A 114 -17.85 6.94 -17.38
C PRO A 114 -18.31 5.47 -17.33
N SER A 115 -19.02 5.02 -18.36
CA SER A 115 -19.58 3.67 -18.45
C SER A 115 -18.52 2.58 -18.59
N PHE A 116 -17.24 2.95 -18.66
CA PHE A 116 -16.14 2.02 -18.77
C PHE A 116 -14.84 2.76 -18.37
N SER A 117 -14.39 2.58 -17.13
CA SER A 117 -13.05 3.01 -16.70
C SER A 117 -12.19 1.79 -16.37
N SER A 118 -12.30 0.75 -17.19
CA SER A 118 -11.29 -0.29 -17.26
C SER A 118 -10.43 0.07 -18.47
N PRO A 119 -9.10 0.22 -18.35
CA PRO A 119 -8.23 0.23 -19.51
C PRO A 119 -8.49 -1.08 -20.26
N GLY A 120 -9.18 -1.02 -21.40
CA GLY A 120 -9.50 -2.21 -22.18
C GLY A 120 -8.20 -2.92 -22.55
N GLN A 121 -7.95 -4.09 -21.96
CA GLN A 121 -6.92 -4.99 -22.46
C GLN A 121 -7.47 -5.64 -23.73
N THR A 122 -6.98 -5.19 -24.87
CA THR A 122 -7.23 -5.85 -26.16
C THR A 122 -6.41 -7.14 -26.20
N LEU A 123 -7.08 -8.28 -26.31
CA LEU A 123 -6.44 -9.57 -26.56
C LEU A 123 -5.97 -9.62 -28.02
N GLY A 124 -4.78 -9.08 -28.28
CA GLY A 124 -4.14 -9.18 -29.59
C GLY A 124 -3.21 -8.00 -29.87
N GLY A 125 -1.89 -8.26 -29.83
CA GLY A 125 -0.89 -7.36 -30.39
C GLY A 125 0.13 -6.83 -29.39
N SER A 126 1.37 -7.30 -29.53
CA SER A 126 2.57 -6.92 -28.79
C SER A 126 2.83 -5.40 -28.77
N ALA A 127 3.02 -4.85 -27.55
CA ALA A 127 3.98 -3.81 -27.10
C ALA A 127 4.28 -2.54 -27.97
N PRO A 128 4.57 -1.36 -27.36
CA PRO A 128 5.22 -1.23 -26.06
C PRO A 128 4.48 -0.39 -25.03
N THR A 129 4.69 -0.83 -23.80
CA THR A 129 4.55 -0.12 -22.53
C THR A 129 5.15 1.29 -22.62
N ARG A 130 4.33 2.29 -22.88
CA ARG A 130 4.67 3.67 -22.52
C ARG A 130 4.30 3.87 -21.06
N SER A 131 5.18 3.40 -20.18
CA SER A 131 5.15 3.74 -18.76
C SER A 131 5.48 5.23 -18.64
N THR A 132 4.44 6.06 -18.64
CA THR A 132 4.53 7.39 -18.02
C THR A 132 4.73 7.14 -16.53
N ILE A 133 6.00 7.17 -16.11
CA ILE A 133 6.43 7.03 -14.73
C ILE A 133 5.97 8.29 -13.97
N THR A 134 4.70 8.32 -13.57
CA THR A 134 4.29 9.07 -12.39
C THR A 134 4.82 8.32 -11.18
N ARG A 135 5.97 8.79 -10.68
CA ARG A 135 6.65 8.44 -9.42
C ARG A 135 5.73 7.71 -8.41
N GLN A 136 5.72 6.39 -8.49
CA GLN A 136 5.37 5.51 -7.38
C GLN A 136 6.51 5.64 -6.36
N PHE A 137 6.23 6.24 -5.21
CA PHE A 137 7.09 6.13 -4.04
C PHE A 137 7.04 4.68 -3.55
N SER A 138 7.95 3.86 -4.04
CA SER A 138 8.15 2.47 -3.60
C SER A 138 9.02 2.47 -2.35
N PHE A 139 8.38 2.50 -1.17
CA PHE A 139 9.06 2.39 0.14
C PHE A 139 9.94 1.14 0.24
N ASP A 140 9.63 0.06 -0.49
CA ASP A 140 10.45 -1.15 -0.54
C ASP A 140 11.85 -0.95 -1.11
N ARG A 141 12.01 -0.07 -2.11
CA ARG A 141 13.35 0.26 -2.65
C ARG A 141 14.14 1.12 -1.69
N LEU A 142 13.48 2.12 -1.10
CA LEU A 142 14.10 2.98 -0.09
C LEU A 142 14.60 2.15 1.11
N LEU A 143 13.80 1.19 1.57
CA LEU A 143 14.18 0.33 2.70
C LEU A 143 15.36 -0.60 2.35
N HIS A 144 15.37 -1.20 1.15
CA HIS A 144 16.51 -2.02 0.71
C HIS A 144 17.79 -1.20 0.58
N ASP A 145 17.72 0.03 0.05
CA ASP A 145 18.87 0.92 -0.07
C ASP A 145 19.43 1.31 1.30
N ILE A 146 18.56 1.57 2.29
CA ILE A 146 18.95 1.84 3.68
C ILE A 146 19.60 0.60 4.31
N ILE A 147 19.00 -0.58 4.18
CA ILE A 147 19.55 -1.83 4.74
C ILE A 147 20.90 -2.17 4.10
N ALA A 148 21.05 -1.97 2.79
CA ALA A 148 22.32 -2.22 2.11
C ALA A 148 23.42 -1.25 2.57
N PHE A 149 23.10 0.03 2.74
CA PHE A 149 24.05 1.03 3.19
C PHE A 149 24.52 0.78 4.64
N PHE A 150 23.58 0.55 5.56
CA PHE A 150 23.91 0.24 6.96
C PHE A 150 24.48 -1.17 7.12
N GLY A 151 24.08 -2.13 6.29
CA GLY A 151 24.61 -3.50 6.28
C GLY A 151 26.07 -3.55 5.83
N LEU A 152 26.43 -2.84 4.75
CA LEU A 152 27.82 -2.72 4.32
C LEU A 152 28.66 -1.90 5.31
N TYR A 153 28.09 -0.85 5.90
CA TYR A 153 28.75 -0.09 6.95
C TYR A 153 29.04 -0.94 8.19
N LEU A 154 28.05 -1.69 8.70
CA LEU A 154 28.22 -2.60 9.83
C LEU A 154 29.14 -3.77 9.49
N TYR A 155 29.05 -4.33 8.28
CA TYR A 155 29.98 -5.38 7.84
C TYR A 155 31.42 -4.86 7.80
N SER A 156 31.65 -3.64 7.30
CA SER A 156 32.96 -2.99 7.36
C SER A 156 33.41 -2.69 8.80
N LEU A 157 32.48 -2.33 9.68
CA LEU A 157 32.79 -1.99 11.08
C LEU A 157 33.10 -3.24 11.92
N PHE A 158 32.44 -4.37 11.64
CA PHE A 158 32.64 -5.65 12.32
C PHE A 158 33.67 -6.57 11.64
N SER A 159 34.11 -6.27 10.41
CA SER A 159 35.23 -6.98 9.75
C SER A 159 36.61 -6.50 10.21
N PHE A 160 36.68 -5.55 11.15
CA PHE A 160 37.90 -5.30 11.93
C PHE A 160 38.03 -6.37 13.01
N ASP A 161 38.55 -7.53 12.61
CA ASP A 161 38.96 -8.57 13.56
C ASP A 161 40.28 -8.15 14.25
N ALA A 162 40.14 -7.34 15.29
CA ALA A 162 41.24 -6.94 16.15
C ALA A 162 41.92 -8.16 16.84
N TYR A 163 41.22 -9.30 16.92
CA TYR A 163 41.70 -10.50 17.58
C TYR A 163 42.69 -11.27 16.69
N THR A 164 42.35 -11.52 15.42
CA THR A 164 43.29 -12.13 14.44
C THR A 164 44.50 -11.24 14.18
N ALA A 165 44.35 -9.91 14.23
CA ALA A 165 45.47 -8.97 14.11
C ALA A 165 46.41 -9.02 15.34
N ALA A 166 45.88 -9.25 16.54
CA ALA A 166 46.67 -9.40 17.77
C ALA A 166 47.48 -10.70 17.77
N GLU A 167 46.90 -11.81 17.31
CA GLU A 167 47.57 -13.13 17.27
C GLU A 167 48.79 -13.16 16.32
N ASN A 168 48.70 -12.43 15.21
CA ASN A 168 49.76 -12.36 14.19
C ASN A 168 50.81 -11.28 14.46
N SER A 169 50.65 -10.51 15.54
CA SER A 169 51.62 -9.48 15.89
C SER A 169 52.91 -10.08 16.47
N PRO A 170 54.08 -9.47 16.19
CA PRO A 170 55.37 -9.92 16.70
C PRO A 170 55.53 -9.79 18.23
N PHE A 171 54.55 -9.21 18.92
CA PHE A 171 54.55 -9.01 20.37
C PHE A 171 53.63 -9.99 21.12
N ASN A 172 53.08 -10.99 20.44
CA ASN A 172 52.23 -12.01 21.06
C ASN A 172 53.06 -12.91 22.00
N ILE A 173 52.78 -12.80 23.32
CA ILE A 173 53.48 -13.51 24.40
C ILE A 173 53.21 -15.03 24.36
N HIS A 174 52.17 -15.47 23.64
CA HIS A 174 51.81 -16.89 23.49
C HIS A 174 52.47 -17.59 22.28
N LYS A 175 53.30 -16.88 21.49
CA LYS A 175 54.00 -17.49 20.35
C LYS A 175 55.45 -17.82 20.72
N VAL A 176 55.74 -19.11 20.93
CA VAL A 176 57.11 -19.59 21.14
C VAL A 176 57.86 -19.54 19.79
N PRO A 177 59.03 -18.88 19.69
CA PRO A 177 59.75 -18.79 18.43
C PRO A 177 60.30 -20.16 18.00
N ALA A 178 59.89 -20.62 16.81
CA ALA A 178 60.55 -21.74 16.14
C ALA A 178 61.95 -21.31 15.66
N ALA A 179 62.96 -22.11 15.98
CA ALA A 179 64.37 -21.84 15.70
C ALA A 179 64.68 -21.63 14.20
N PRO A 180 65.69 -20.81 13.86
CA PRO A 180 66.03 -20.50 12.47
C PRO A 180 66.67 -21.70 11.77
N ALA A 181 66.05 -22.19 10.70
CA ALA A 181 66.64 -23.18 9.82
C ALA A 181 67.70 -22.52 8.92
N ALA A 182 68.97 -22.85 9.15
CA ALA A 182 70.08 -22.49 8.27
C ALA A 182 70.66 -23.74 7.63
N LYS A 183 70.57 -23.84 6.29
CA LYS A 183 71.64 -24.25 5.35
C LYS A 183 71.08 -24.38 3.91
N THR A 184 71.62 -23.56 3.01
CA THR A 184 71.62 -23.66 1.53
C THR A 184 72.46 -24.90 1.11
N PRO A 185 72.56 -25.36 -0.17
CA PRO A 185 72.00 -24.84 -1.42
C PRO A 185 71.44 -25.90 -2.42
N GLY A 186 70.75 -25.43 -3.48
CA GLY A 186 70.76 -26.13 -4.78
C GLY A 186 69.44 -26.24 -5.54
N GLY A 187 69.41 -25.69 -6.77
CA GLY A 187 68.78 -26.39 -7.89
C GLY A 187 67.44 -25.88 -8.43
N ARG A 188 67.53 -24.88 -9.33
CA ARG A 188 66.88 -24.77 -10.65
C ARG A 188 65.34 -24.95 -10.83
N THR A 189 64.77 -23.90 -11.45
CA THR A 189 63.78 -23.88 -12.58
C THR A 189 62.39 -24.47 -12.30
N GLY A 190 61.26 -23.92 -12.71
CA GLY A 190 60.90 -22.87 -13.66
C GLY A 190 59.35 -22.86 -13.74
N ALA A 191 58.81 -21.85 -14.42
CA ALA A 191 57.38 -21.54 -14.55
C ALA A 191 56.47 -22.69 -15.04
N SER A 192 55.18 -22.68 -14.67
CA SER A 192 54.09 -22.28 -15.58
C SER A 192 52.69 -22.34 -14.94
N THR A 193 51.88 -21.35 -15.32
CA THR A 193 50.41 -21.37 -15.54
C THR A 193 49.88 -22.71 -16.08
N GLN A 194 48.61 -23.06 -15.79
CA GLN A 194 47.57 -23.72 -16.65
C GLN A 194 46.34 -23.98 -15.74
N VAL A 195 45.13 -23.45 -15.91
CA VAL A 195 44.15 -23.50 -17.02
C VAL A 195 43.95 -24.92 -17.58
N GLY A 196 42.78 -25.53 -17.35
CA GLY A 196 42.39 -26.72 -18.11
C GLY A 196 41.32 -27.60 -17.47
N LYS A 197 40.05 -27.38 -17.86
CA LYS A 197 38.98 -28.40 -17.83
C LYS A 197 39.35 -29.57 -18.76
N LYS A 198 39.11 -30.82 -18.37
CA LYS A 198 38.28 -31.82 -19.11
C LYS A 198 38.45 -33.26 -18.59
N LEU A 199 37.28 -33.88 -18.37
CA LEU A 199 36.83 -35.22 -18.81
C LEU A 199 37.76 -36.43 -18.60
N GLY A 200 37.28 -37.41 -17.82
CA GLY A 200 37.85 -38.76 -17.76
C GLY A 200 37.59 -39.59 -19.01
N THR A 201 38.12 -40.81 -19.09
CA THR A 201 37.41 -42.12 -19.00
C THR A 201 38.39 -43.28 -19.33
N ILE A 202 38.00 -44.50 -18.96
CA ILE A 202 38.18 -45.84 -19.60
C ILE A 202 39.45 -46.70 -19.46
N ALA A 203 40.46 -46.40 -18.62
CA ALA A 203 41.64 -47.30 -18.53
C ALA A 203 41.82 -48.13 -17.23
N ASP A 204 41.22 -47.78 -16.09
CA ASP A 204 41.50 -48.50 -14.82
C ASP A 204 40.39 -49.47 -14.39
N ILE A 205 39.81 -50.16 -15.38
CA ILE A 205 39.13 -51.44 -15.19
C ILE A 205 40.20 -52.54 -15.12
N ALA A 206 40.53 -53.00 -13.91
CA ALA A 206 40.98 -54.37 -13.57
C ALA A 206 41.29 -54.37 -12.05
N GLY A 207 40.46 -54.90 -11.15
CA GLY A 207 39.95 -56.25 -11.14
C GLY A 207 41.03 -57.21 -10.63
N LYS A 208 41.24 -57.30 -9.31
CA LYS A 208 41.75 -58.53 -8.65
C LYS A 208 41.66 -58.46 -7.11
N ASP A 209 40.86 -59.38 -6.58
CA ASP A 209 40.85 -60.02 -5.25
C ASP A 209 40.66 -59.18 -3.97
#